data_AF-A0A4P8H823-F1
#
_entry.id   AF-A0A4P8H823-F1
#
_cell.length_a   1.000
_cell.length_b   1.000
_cell.length_c   1.000
_cell.angle_alpha   90.00
_cell.angle_beta   90.00
_cell.angle_gamma   90.00
#
_symmetry.space_group_name_H-M   'P 1'
#
loop_
_entity.id
_entity.type
_entity.pdbx_description
1 polymer ?
#
loop_
_entity_poly.entity_id
_entity_poly.type
_entity_poly.pdbx_seq_one_letter_code
_entity_poly.pdbx_strand_id
1 'polypeptide(L)'
;MPGPLHPDHAPPGPGHGHPTRPRGRYSTSRGTRPAPPWGLDLVRPLLFVLALAVISVPGVWLADSGVLTNRAGNPIDDIGLYAAGWTAVLGTILPIFRGNPKRADRGLRRTGLVPLVIVIAVIAALAALVMCIMSLLWPFVGDFPAATGELADRAGGDPAGVLTTFLLMSTSGILGMTFFAVLTVHDPPHPARIWGTLGWIGSAVAYIWPAIIVVMRPASWGGMVFLLSCFAAVVVCIVVLGAVQRNRPGPHGRGGAHGRSVPRRRPDVRR
;
A
#
# COMPACT_ATOMS: atom_id res chain seq x y z
N MET A 1 30.26 86.69 -5.82
CA MET A 1 30.50 85.73 -4.72
C MET A 1 30.40 84.32 -5.28
N PRO A 2 31.49 83.54 -5.29
CA PRO A 2 31.49 82.15 -5.72
C PRO A 2 30.93 81.25 -4.60
N GLY A 3 29.95 80.41 -4.94
CA GLY A 3 29.40 79.37 -4.06
C GLY A 3 30.12 78.02 -4.26
N PRO A 4 30.03 77.10 -3.27
CA PRO A 4 31.00 76.01 -3.11
C PRO A 4 30.82 74.89 -4.12
N LEU A 5 31.97 74.39 -4.57
CA LEU A 5 32.15 73.17 -5.36
C LEU A 5 31.66 71.95 -4.56
N HIS A 6 30.71 71.22 -5.14
CA HIS A 6 30.23 69.95 -4.61
C HIS A 6 31.25 68.84 -4.93
N PRO A 7 31.73 68.06 -3.95
CA PRO A 7 32.66 66.97 -4.21
C PRO A 7 31.93 65.65 -4.51
N ASP A 8 32.61 64.84 -5.31
CA ASP A 8 32.61 63.37 -5.31
C ASP A 8 31.42 62.62 -5.94
N HIS A 9 31.40 62.62 -7.27
CA HIS A 9 31.00 61.44 -8.04
C HIS A 9 32.13 60.39 -8.01
N ALA A 10 32.09 59.50 -7.03
CA ALA A 10 32.84 58.26 -7.09
C ALA A 10 32.20 57.31 -8.13
N PRO A 11 33.00 56.67 -9.01
CA PRO A 11 32.46 55.64 -9.90
C PRO A 11 32.00 54.42 -9.08
N PRO A 12 30.91 53.74 -9.48
CA PRO A 12 30.48 52.52 -8.82
C PRO A 12 31.61 51.48 -8.96
N GLY A 13 32.13 51.04 -7.82
CA GLY A 13 33.10 49.95 -7.77
C GLY A 13 32.55 48.69 -8.44
N PRO A 14 33.42 47.80 -8.95
CA PRO A 14 33.01 46.51 -9.50
C PRO A 14 32.37 45.71 -8.38
N GLY A 15 31.04 45.79 -8.30
CA GLY A 15 30.24 44.97 -7.40
C GLY A 15 30.60 43.53 -7.67
N HIS A 16 31.18 42.88 -6.65
CA HIS A 16 31.25 41.44 -6.58
C HIS A 16 29.83 40.93 -6.71
N GLY A 17 29.47 40.53 -7.93
CA GLY A 17 28.23 39.86 -8.23
C GLY A 17 28.20 38.63 -7.36
N HIS A 18 27.46 38.70 -6.25
CA HIS A 18 27.02 37.50 -5.58
C HIS A 18 26.42 36.61 -6.66
N PRO A 19 26.92 35.38 -6.84
CA PRO A 19 26.29 34.47 -7.76
C PRO A 19 24.85 34.34 -7.29
N THR A 20 23.93 34.96 -8.03
CA THR A 20 22.51 34.67 -7.97
C THR A 20 22.43 33.20 -8.28
N ARG A 21 22.47 32.37 -7.23
CA ARG A 21 22.13 30.96 -7.32
C ARG A 21 20.84 30.94 -8.11
N PRO A 22 20.77 30.24 -9.25
CA PRO A 22 19.51 30.11 -9.94
C PRO A 22 18.57 29.52 -8.92
N ARG A 23 17.62 30.34 -8.43
CA ARG A 23 16.48 29.87 -7.67
C ARG A 23 15.87 28.85 -8.61
N GLY A 24 16.13 27.58 -8.33
CA GLY A 24 15.54 26.49 -9.07
C GLY A 24 14.08 26.84 -9.20
N ARG A 25 13.63 26.94 -10.45
CA ARG A 25 12.21 26.83 -10.77
C ARG A 25 11.78 25.50 -10.18
N TYR A 26 11.42 25.52 -8.90
CA TYR A 26 10.37 24.66 -8.40
C TYR A 26 9.20 25.06 -9.27
N SER A 27 8.95 24.24 -10.28
CA SER A 27 7.67 24.17 -10.93
C SER A 27 6.66 23.99 -9.80
N THR A 28 6.09 25.11 -9.34
CA THR A 28 4.83 25.13 -8.62
C THR A 28 3.80 24.71 -9.64
N SER A 29 3.75 23.41 -9.93
CA SER A 29 2.61 22.74 -10.50
C SER A 29 1.46 23.03 -9.53
N ARG A 30 0.63 24.00 -9.96
CA ARG A 30 -0.54 24.53 -9.26
C ARG A 30 -1.26 23.41 -8.47
N GLY A 31 -1.31 23.53 -7.14
CA GLY A 31 -2.26 22.81 -6.30
C GLY A 31 -1.81 21.46 -5.68
N THR A 32 -0.55 21.05 -5.80
CA THR A 32 -0.07 19.84 -5.10
C THR A 32 0.15 20.13 -3.62
N ARG A 33 -0.75 19.66 -2.75
CA ARG A 33 -0.58 19.75 -1.28
C ARG A 33 0.76 19.13 -0.86
N PRO A 34 1.46 19.69 0.14
CA PRO A 34 2.69 19.10 0.67
C PRO A 34 2.47 17.63 1.02
N ALA A 35 3.42 16.77 0.67
CA ALA A 35 3.34 15.36 1.03
C ALA A 35 3.32 15.24 2.57
N PRO A 36 2.33 14.53 3.17
CA PRO A 36 2.26 14.32 4.61
C PRO A 36 3.53 13.67 5.15
N PRO A 37 3.88 13.80 6.44
CA PRO A 37 5.03 13.13 7.03
C PRO A 37 5.05 11.61 6.74
N TRP A 38 6.23 11.02 6.62
CA TRP A 38 6.39 9.58 6.28
C TRP A 38 5.60 8.67 7.21
N GLY A 39 5.67 8.93 8.54
CA GLY A 39 4.91 8.17 9.53
C GLY A 39 3.40 8.28 9.33
N LEU A 40 2.89 9.43 8.88
CA LEU A 40 1.46 9.62 8.63
C LEU A 40 1.00 8.87 7.36
N ASP A 41 1.86 8.79 6.34
CA ASP A 41 1.62 7.95 5.16
C ASP A 41 1.63 6.44 5.50
N LEU A 42 2.34 6.01 6.56
CA LEU A 42 2.33 4.63 7.10
C LEU A 42 1.17 4.36 8.07
N VAL A 43 0.83 5.31 8.94
CA VAL A 43 -0.24 5.14 9.94
C VAL A 43 -1.60 5.08 9.27
N ARG A 44 -1.86 5.92 8.25
CA ARG A 44 -3.12 5.90 7.49
C ARG A 44 -3.56 4.52 6.99
N PRO A 45 -2.73 3.74 6.28
CA PRO A 45 -3.12 2.42 5.80
C PRO A 45 -3.35 1.43 6.93
N LEU A 46 -2.54 1.50 7.99
CA LEU A 46 -2.72 0.66 9.17
C LEU A 46 -4.04 0.97 9.88
N LEU A 47 -4.36 2.26 10.07
CA LEU A 47 -5.64 2.68 10.64
C LEU A 47 -6.82 2.25 9.78
N PHE A 48 -6.68 2.27 8.46
CA PHE A 48 -7.77 1.87 7.56
C PHE A 48 -8.01 0.36 7.60
N VAL A 49 -6.94 -0.43 7.59
CA VAL A 49 -7.02 -1.88 7.81
C VAL A 49 -7.63 -2.19 9.17
N LEU A 50 -7.16 -1.51 10.21
CA LEU A 50 -7.69 -1.66 11.56
C LEU A 50 -9.18 -1.34 11.62
N ALA A 51 -9.59 -0.20 11.04
CA ALA A 51 -10.99 0.19 10.98
C ALA A 51 -11.84 -0.85 10.23
N LEU A 52 -11.34 -1.39 9.10
CA LEU A 52 -12.03 -2.48 8.41
C LEU A 52 -12.16 -3.72 9.29
N ALA A 53 -11.08 -4.17 9.92
CA ALA A 53 -11.13 -5.35 10.77
C ALA A 53 -12.12 -5.16 11.93
N VAL A 54 -12.14 -3.97 12.54
CA VAL A 54 -13.11 -3.60 13.58
C VAL A 54 -14.55 -3.57 13.06
N ILE A 55 -14.80 -3.12 11.84
CA ILE A 55 -16.15 -3.11 11.22
C ILE A 55 -16.58 -4.51 10.78
N SER A 56 -15.63 -5.35 10.36
CA SER A 56 -15.91 -6.70 9.89
C SER A 56 -16.37 -7.63 10.99
N VAL A 57 -15.82 -7.49 12.20
CA VAL A 57 -16.19 -8.32 13.35
C VAL A 57 -17.70 -8.24 13.65
N PRO A 58 -18.32 -7.05 13.83
CA PRO A 58 -19.76 -6.91 13.95
C PRO A 58 -20.55 -7.48 12.77
N GLY A 59 -20.05 -7.35 11.53
CA GLY A 59 -20.72 -7.91 10.35
C GLY A 59 -20.83 -9.43 10.42
N VAL A 60 -19.74 -10.11 10.77
CA VAL A 60 -19.72 -11.57 10.97
C VAL A 60 -20.56 -11.97 12.18
N TRP A 61 -20.49 -11.21 13.28
CA TRP A 61 -21.33 -11.44 14.47
C TRP A 61 -22.83 -11.30 14.18
N LEU A 62 -23.24 -10.30 13.39
CA LEU A 62 -24.63 -10.10 12.99
C LEU A 62 -25.12 -11.24 12.06
N ALA A 63 -24.24 -11.80 11.24
CA ALA A 63 -24.55 -13.00 10.46
C ALA A 63 -24.73 -14.23 11.37
N ASP A 64 -23.78 -14.45 12.28
CA ASP A 64 -23.76 -15.57 13.22
C ASP A 64 -24.97 -15.58 14.18
N SER A 65 -25.39 -14.41 14.63
CA SER A 65 -26.58 -14.24 15.48
C SER A 65 -27.92 -14.38 14.73
N GLY A 66 -27.90 -14.65 13.42
CA GLY A 66 -29.10 -14.78 12.60
C GLY A 66 -29.84 -13.45 12.35
N VAL A 67 -29.24 -12.31 12.72
CA VAL A 67 -29.81 -10.98 12.46
C VAL A 67 -29.76 -10.65 10.97
N LEU A 68 -28.69 -11.06 10.28
CA LEU A 68 -28.60 -10.95 8.83
C LEU A 68 -29.26 -12.14 8.16
N THR A 69 -30.18 -11.84 7.25
CA THR A 69 -30.87 -12.84 6.43
C THR A 69 -30.46 -12.72 4.97
N ASN A 70 -30.54 -13.83 4.24
CA ASN A 70 -30.43 -13.83 2.80
C ASN A 70 -31.67 -13.16 2.15
N ARG A 71 -31.69 -13.07 0.82
CA ARG A 71 -32.81 -12.45 0.08
C ARG A 71 -34.15 -13.18 0.24
N ALA A 72 -34.12 -14.45 0.60
CA ALA A 72 -35.32 -15.24 0.87
C ALA A 72 -35.82 -15.09 2.31
N GLY A 73 -35.15 -14.28 3.15
CA GLY A 73 -35.50 -14.09 4.55
C GLY A 73 -35.01 -15.20 5.48
N ASN A 74 -34.24 -16.17 4.96
CA ASN A 74 -33.64 -17.20 5.81
C ASN A 74 -32.33 -16.67 6.42
N PRO A 75 -31.97 -17.12 7.64
CA PRO A 75 -30.66 -16.87 8.21
C PRO A 75 -29.52 -17.28 7.25
N ILE A 76 -28.35 -16.69 7.47
CA ILE A 76 -27.14 -17.07 6.72
C ILE A 76 -26.63 -18.38 7.33
N ASP A 77 -26.87 -19.50 6.66
CA ASP A 77 -26.51 -20.83 7.16
C ASP A 77 -25.00 -21.10 7.10
N ASP A 78 -24.28 -20.41 6.23
CA ASP A 78 -22.84 -20.58 6.01
C ASP A 78 -22.07 -19.31 6.40
N ILE A 79 -21.74 -19.21 7.69
CA ILE A 79 -21.02 -18.08 8.29
C ILE A 79 -19.60 -17.97 7.74
N GLY A 80 -18.94 -19.10 7.48
CA GLY A 80 -17.61 -19.11 6.88
C GLY A 80 -17.61 -18.50 5.49
N LEU A 81 -18.63 -18.80 4.66
CA LEU A 81 -18.72 -18.29 3.30
C LEU A 81 -19.06 -16.80 3.30
N TYR A 82 -19.93 -16.39 4.23
CA TYR A 82 -20.22 -14.98 4.46
C TYR A 82 -18.96 -14.22 4.86
N ALA A 83 -18.22 -14.68 5.85
CA ALA A 83 -16.97 -14.06 6.29
C ALA A 83 -15.92 -14.02 5.17
N ALA A 84 -15.81 -15.08 4.36
CA ALA A 84 -14.94 -15.15 3.19
C ALA A 84 -15.31 -14.10 2.13
N GLY A 85 -16.58 -14.04 1.76
CA GLY A 85 -17.11 -13.08 0.79
C GLY A 85 -16.96 -11.64 1.30
N TRP A 86 -17.25 -11.40 2.57
CA TRP A 86 -17.07 -10.12 3.25
C TRP A 86 -15.60 -9.67 3.23
N THR A 87 -14.67 -10.59 3.52
CA THR A 87 -13.22 -10.36 3.44
C THR A 87 -12.82 -9.98 2.03
N ALA A 88 -13.28 -10.73 1.02
CA ALA A 88 -12.95 -10.48 -0.37
C ALA A 88 -13.46 -9.10 -0.81
N VAL A 89 -14.72 -8.77 -0.52
CA VAL A 89 -15.30 -7.47 -0.87
C VAL A 89 -14.53 -6.32 -0.22
N LEU A 90 -14.34 -6.35 1.10
CA LEU A 90 -13.69 -5.26 1.81
C LEU A 90 -12.19 -5.14 1.49
N GLY A 91 -11.48 -6.27 1.40
CA GLY A 91 -10.06 -6.31 1.03
C GLY A 91 -9.81 -5.78 -0.39
N THR A 92 -10.76 -5.98 -1.31
CA THR A 92 -10.69 -5.49 -2.69
C THR A 92 -11.08 -4.02 -2.78
N ILE A 93 -12.05 -3.55 -2.00
CA ILE A 93 -12.51 -2.15 -2.06
C ILE A 93 -11.47 -1.18 -1.49
N LEU A 94 -10.71 -1.60 -0.47
CA LEU A 94 -9.80 -0.73 0.29
C LEU A 94 -8.76 0.02 -0.57
N PRO A 95 -8.07 -0.61 -1.53
CA PRO A 95 -7.06 0.09 -2.29
C PRO A 95 -7.64 1.13 -3.27
N ILE A 96 -8.89 0.95 -3.71
CA ILE A 96 -9.60 1.88 -4.58
C ILE A 96 -9.83 3.22 -3.87
N PHE A 97 -10.30 3.19 -2.62
CA PHE A 97 -10.52 4.41 -1.83
C PHE A 97 -9.22 5.17 -1.50
N ARG A 98 -8.08 4.47 -1.51
CA ARG A 98 -6.80 5.07 -1.12
C ARG A 98 -6.05 5.74 -2.26
N GLY A 99 -6.33 5.39 -3.51
CA GLY A 99 -5.68 5.99 -4.66
C GLY A 99 -6.02 7.47 -4.73
N ASN A 100 -5.19 8.34 -4.14
CA ASN A 100 -5.39 9.78 -4.23
C ASN A 100 -4.93 10.23 -5.62
N PRO A 101 -5.85 10.53 -6.56
CA PRO A 101 -5.46 10.87 -7.93
C PRO A 101 -4.71 12.19 -7.99
N LYS A 102 -4.81 13.03 -6.94
CA LYS A 102 -4.18 14.35 -6.86
C LYS A 102 -2.71 14.28 -6.44
N ARG A 103 -2.18 13.11 -6.04
CA ARG A 103 -0.77 12.92 -5.67
C ARG A 103 -0.04 12.13 -6.76
N ALA A 104 1.14 12.61 -7.16
CA ALA A 104 2.01 11.93 -8.13
C ALA A 104 2.44 10.52 -7.67
N ASP A 105 2.58 10.32 -6.35
CA ASP A 105 2.90 9.02 -5.74
C ASP A 105 1.65 8.20 -5.36
N ARG A 106 0.44 8.74 -5.60
CA ARG A 106 -0.86 8.17 -5.19
C ARG A 106 -0.94 7.79 -3.71
N GLY A 107 -0.15 8.45 -2.85
CA GLY A 107 -0.11 8.15 -1.41
C GLY A 107 0.81 7.00 -1.01
N LEU A 108 1.51 6.39 -1.95
CA LEU A 108 2.50 5.35 -1.71
C LEU A 108 3.88 5.91 -2.05
N ARG A 109 4.52 6.56 -1.08
CA ARG A 109 5.85 7.16 -1.23
C ARG A 109 6.81 6.15 -1.87
N ARG A 110 7.23 6.43 -3.12
CA ARG A 110 8.12 5.58 -3.93
C ARG A 110 9.59 5.93 -3.78
N THR A 111 9.86 7.07 -3.15
CA THR A 111 11.19 7.67 -2.98
C THR A 111 11.40 7.99 -1.50
N GLY A 112 12.65 7.90 -1.05
CA GLY A 112 13.04 8.00 0.36
C GLY A 112 13.99 6.87 0.77
N LEU A 113 14.55 6.95 1.98
CA LEU A 113 15.52 5.97 2.49
C LEU A 113 14.93 4.55 2.54
N VAL A 114 13.65 4.43 2.92
CA VAL A 114 12.88 3.18 2.88
C VAL A 114 11.54 3.43 2.19
N PRO A 115 11.33 2.87 1.00
CA PRO A 115 10.06 3.03 0.30
C PRO A 115 8.92 2.39 1.08
N LEU A 116 7.83 3.15 1.25
CA LEU A 116 6.69 2.78 2.08
C LEU A 116 6.08 1.43 1.64
N VAL A 117 6.16 1.14 0.34
CA VAL A 117 5.70 -0.11 -0.26
C VAL A 117 6.43 -1.32 0.33
N ILE A 118 7.74 -1.21 0.60
CA ILE A 118 8.51 -2.29 1.22
C ILE A 118 8.04 -2.49 2.67
N VAL A 119 7.87 -1.40 3.42
CA VAL A 119 7.41 -1.49 4.82
C VAL A 119 6.02 -2.14 4.90
N ILE A 120 5.08 -1.72 4.04
CA ILE A 120 3.75 -2.32 3.97
C ILE A 120 3.85 -3.81 3.63
N ALA A 121 4.68 -4.18 2.66
CA ALA A 121 4.88 -5.58 2.26
C ALA A 121 5.47 -6.43 3.40
N VAL A 122 6.44 -5.90 4.16
CA VAL A 122 7.00 -6.57 5.35
C VAL A 122 5.94 -6.76 6.43
N ILE A 123 5.12 -5.75 6.71
CA ILE A 123 4.00 -5.87 7.66
C ILE A 123 3.00 -6.92 7.16
N ALA A 124 2.72 -6.97 5.85
CA ALA A 124 1.87 -7.97 5.24
C ALA A 124 2.40 -9.39 5.43
N ALA A 125 3.71 -9.58 5.24
CA ALA A 125 4.38 -10.86 5.45
C ALA A 125 4.31 -11.29 6.92
N LEU A 126 4.53 -10.36 7.85
CA LEU A 126 4.42 -10.64 9.28
C LEU A 126 2.99 -11.01 9.68
N ALA A 127 1.98 -10.30 9.16
CA ALA A 127 0.58 -10.61 9.39
C ALA A 127 0.22 -12.01 8.85
N ALA A 128 0.68 -12.35 7.64
CA ALA A 128 0.51 -13.68 7.07
C ALA A 128 1.19 -14.76 7.92
N LEU A 129 2.41 -14.50 8.44
CA LEU A 129 3.12 -15.41 9.32
C LEU A 129 2.37 -15.64 10.63
N VAL A 130 1.85 -14.58 11.26
CA VAL A 130 1.03 -14.68 12.47
C VAL A 130 -0.21 -15.52 12.18
N MET A 131 -0.87 -15.34 11.04
CA MET A 131 -1.99 -16.18 10.62
C MET A 131 -1.58 -17.65 10.45
N CYS A 132 -0.44 -17.93 9.79
CA CYS A 132 0.09 -19.30 9.69
C CYS A 132 0.29 -19.94 11.07
N ILE A 133 0.91 -19.20 12.00
CA ILE A 133 1.18 -19.66 13.36
C ILE A 133 -0.15 -19.90 14.10
N MET A 134 -1.12 -18.99 13.99
CA MET A 134 -2.44 -19.17 14.61
C MET A 134 -3.17 -20.39 14.03
N SER A 135 -3.09 -20.64 12.72
CA SER A 135 -3.66 -21.85 12.13
C SER A 135 -2.97 -23.14 12.60
N LEU A 136 -1.68 -23.08 12.96
CA LEU A 136 -0.93 -24.20 13.55
C LEU A 136 -1.27 -24.42 15.02
N LEU A 137 -1.44 -23.33 15.77
CA LEU A 137 -1.67 -23.36 17.22
C LEU A 137 -3.14 -23.60 17.56
N TRP A 138 -4.07 -23.27 16.66
CA TRP A 138 -5.51 -23.38 16.87
C TRP A 138 -5.94 -24.70 17.51
N PRO A 139 -5.54 -25.89 17.01
CA PRO A 139 -5.93 -27.18 17.60
C PRO A 139 -5.52 -27.36 19.07
N PHE A 140 -4.57 -26.57 19.56
CA PHE A 140 -4.06 -26.63 20.93
C PHE A 140 -4.61 -25.53 21.84
N VAL A 141 -5.30 -24.52 21.28
CA VAL A 141 -5.77 -23.33 22.01
C VAL A 141 -7.24 -23.49 22.45
N GLY A 142 -7.99 -24.46 21.95
CA GLY A 142 -9.37 -24.68 22.40
C GLY A 142 -9.87 -26.12 22.29
N ASP A 143 -10.82 -26.46 23.17
CA ASP A 143 -11.63 -27.66 23.09
C ASP A 143 -12.74 -27.43 22.05
N PHE A 144 -12.46 -27.80 20.80
CA PHE A 144 -13.47 -27.74 19.73
C PHE A 144 -14.33 -29.00 19.77
N PRO A 145 -15.66 -28.89 19.85
CA PRO A 145 -16.54 -30.04 19.76
C PRO A 145 -16.23 -30.82 18.49
N ALA A 146 -15.92 -32.12 18.63
CA ALA A 146 -15.48 -33.00 17.56
C ALA A 146 -16.49 -33.18 16.40
N ALA A 147 -17.71 -32.66 16.55
CA ALA A 147 -18.78 -32.82 15.56
C ALA A 147 -18.67 -31.86 14.36
N THR A 148 -18.02 -30.71 14.49
CA THR A 148 -17.74 -29.81 13.35
C THR A 148 -16.27 -29.41 13.30
N GLY A 149 -15.64 -29.05 14.42
CA GLY A 149 -14.23 -28.65 14.44
C GLY A 149 -13.93 -27.39 13.62
N GLU A 150 -14.98 -26.64 13.23
CA GLU A 150 -14.91 -25.48 12.35
C GLU A 150 -14.80 -24.20 13.18
N LEU A 151 -13.78 -23.40 12.87
CA LEU A 151 -13.57 -22.07 13.43
C LEU A 151 -14.67 -21.08 12.99
N ALA A 152 -15.40 -21.41 11.91
CA ALA A 152 -16.56 -20.70 11.39
C ALA A 152 -17.71 -20.59 12.40
N ASP A 153 -18.01 -21.69 13.08
CA ASP A 153 -19.15 -21.83 13.99
C ASP A 153 -19.04 -20.95 15.24
N ARG A 154 -17.85 -20.37 15.48
CA ARG A 154 -17.56 -19.51 16.62
C ARG A 154 -17.12 -18.10 16.22
N ALA A 155 -17.14 -17.77 14.93
CA ALA A 155 -16.60 -16.54 14.40
C ALA A 155 -17.26 -15.28 15.01
N GLY A 156 -18.53 -15.36 15.41
CA GLY A 156 -19.23 -14.30 16.13
C GLY A 156 -19.28 -14.51 17.66
N GLY A 157 -19.53 -15.74 18.13
CA GLY A 157 -19.83 -16.00 19.54
C GLY A 157 -18.66 -16.09 20.52
N ASP A 158 -17.44 -16.39 20.07
CA ASP A 158 -16.28 -16.67 20.94
C ASP A 158 -15.17 -15.62 20.76
N PRO A 159 -14.52 -15.13 21.84
CA PRO A 159 -13.31 -14.31 21.75
C PRO A 159 -12.26 -14.83 20.74
N ALA A 160 -12.09 -16.15 20.62
CA ALA A 160 -11.15 -16.74 19.67
C ALA A 160 -11.59 -16.53 18.21
N GLY A 161 -12.87 -16.73 17.91
CA GLY A 161 -13.43 -16.53 16.56
C GLY A 161 -13.44 -15.05 16.15
N VAL A 162 -13.72 -14.15 17.10
CA VAL A 162 -13.61 -12.71 16.91
C VAL A 162 -12.16 -12.30 16.59
N LEU A 163 -11.19 -12.82 17.34
CA LEU A 163 -9.77 -12.55 17.11
C LEU A 163 -9.32 -13.08 15.73
N THR A 164 -9.70 -14.30 15.36
CA THR A 164 -9.39 -14.84 14.03
C THR A 164 -10.00 -13.98 12.93
N THR A 165 -11.28 -13.62 13.04
CA THR A 165 -11.95 -12.76 12.05
C THR A 165 -11.20 -11.43 11.89
N PHE A 166 -10.82 -10.82 13.02
CA PHE A 166 -10.03 -9.60 13.03
C PHE A 166 -8.67 -9.75 12.34
N LEU A 167 -7.93 -10.83 12.65
CA LEU A 167 -6.60 -11.08 12.08
C LEU A 167 -6.68 -11.42 10.58
N LEU A 168 -7.69 -12.20 10.16
CA LEU A 168 -7.93 -12.55 8.76
C LEU A 168 -8.21 -11.30 7.92
N MET A 169 -9.12 -10.44 8.41
CA MET A 169 -9.49 -9.18 7.75
C MET A 169 -8.30 -8.22 7.69
N SER A 170 -7.54 -8.12 8.78
CA SER A 170 -6.33 -7.29 8.83
C SER A 170 -5.30 -7.75 7.81
N THR A 171 -5.04 -9.06 7.77
CA THR A 171 -4.08 -9.67 6.85
C THR A 171 -4.49 -9.46 5.39
N SER A 172 -5.76 -9.68 5.07
CA SER A 172 -6.29 -9.43 3.72
C SER A 172 -6.14 -7.97 3.29
N GLY A 173 -6.49 -7.01 4.16
CA GLY A 173 -6.37 -5.59 3.86
C GLY A 173 -4.91 -5.15 3.59
N ILE A 174 -3.96 -5.60 4.41
CA ILE A 174 -2.53 -5.23 4.26
C ILE A 174 -1.94 -5.82 2.98
N LEU A 175 -2.30 -7.07 2.68
CA LEU A 175 -1.82 -7.75 1.48
C LEU A 175 -2.45 -7.16 0.20
N GLY A 176 -3.74 -6.86 0.22
CA GLY A 176 -4.42 -6.14 -0.87
C GLY A 176 -3.74 -4.80 -1.17
N MET A 177 -3.32 -4.07 -0.14
CA MET A 177 -2.52 -2.84 -0.31
C MET A 177 -1.15 -3.07 -0.94
N THR A 178 -0.51 -4.21 -0.66
CA THR A 178 0.81 -4.56 -1.21
C THR A 178 0.72 -4.76 -2.73
N PHE A 179 -0.26 -5.53 -3.20
CA PHE A 179 -0.50 -5.71 -4.64
C PHE A 179 -0.97 -4.42 -5.31
N PHE A 180 -1.83 -3.65 -4.66
CA PHE A 180 -2.21 -2.33 -5.17
C PHE A 180 -1.02 -1.38 -5.27
N ALA A 181 -0.04 -1.49 -4.38
CA ALA A 181 1.12 -0.65 -4.49
C ALA A 181 1.87 -0.87 -5.82
N VAL A 182 1.99 -2.11 -6.28
CA VAL A 182 2.54 -2.45 -7.60
C VAL A 182 1.76 -1.75 -8.72
N LEU A 183 0.42 -1.73 -8.65
CA LEU A 183 -0.46 -1.06 -9.62
C LEU A 183 -0.22 0.44 -9.73
N THR A 184 0.18 1.07 -8.64
CA THR A 184 0.45 2.51 -8.63
C THR A 184 1.80 2.82 -9.24
N VAL A 185 2.81 1.95 -9.09
CA VAL A 185 4.21 2.24 -9.43
C VAL A 185 4.43 2.63 -10.89
N HIS A 186 3.63 2.07 -11.81
CA HIS A 186 3.79 2.28 -13.24
C HIS A 186 2.60 3.03 -13.84
N ASP A 187 2.86 3.90 -14.81
CA ASP A 187 1.83 4.54 -15.62
C ASP A 187 1.29 3.56 -16.69
N PRO A 188 0.01 3.66 -17.09
CA PRO A 188 -0.49 2.88 -18.21
C PRO A 188 0.19 3.31 -19.52
N PRO A 189 0.47 2.38 -20.46
CA PRO A 189 0.16 0.94 -20.45
C PRO A 189 1.39 0.04 -20.14
N HIS A 190 1.94 0.10 -18.92
CA HIS A 190 3.08 -0.75 -18.55
C HIS A 190 2.66 -2.20 -18.18
N PRO A 191 3.35 -3.26 -18.66
CA PRO A 191 2.99 -4.66 -18.40
C PRO A 191 2.98 -5.03 -16.91
N ALA A 192 3.82 -4.39 -16.09
CA ALA A 192 3.79 -4.55 -14.64
C ALA A 192 2.43 -4.16 -14.00
N ARG A 193 1.62 -3.30 -14.64
CA ARG A 193 0.26 -3.02 -14.17
C ARG A 193 -0.68 -4.19 -14.42
N ILE A 194 -0.54 -4.91 -15.55
CA ILE A 194 -1.32 -6.13 -15.82
C ILE A 194 -1.01 -7.16 -14.73
N TRP A 195 0.28 -7.40 -14.47
CA TRP A 195 0.72 -8.29 -13.39
C TRP A 195 0.27 -7.83 -12.00
N GLY A 196 0.32 -6.52 -11.73
CA GLY A 196 -0.21 -5.97 -10.48
C GLY A 196 -1.72 -6.17 -10.34
N THR A 197 -2.49 -6.07 -11.43
CA THR A 197 -3.94 -6.28 -11.43
C THR A 197 -4.25 -7.75 -11.23
N LEU A 198 -3.55 -8.63 -11.95
CA LEU A 198 -3.68 -10.08 -11.80
C LEU A 198 -3.28 -10.53 -10.40
N GLY A 199 -2.21 -9.97 -9.83
CA GLY A 199 -1.81 -10.23 -8.44
C GLY A 199 -2.83 -9.71 -7.44
N TRP A 200 -3.43 -8.54 -7.69
CA TRP A 200 -4.47 -7.98 -6.83
C TRP A 200 -5.78 -8.79 -6.88
N ILE A 201 -6.31 -9.09 -8.08
CA ILE A 201 -7.49 -9.96 -8.26
C ILE A 201 -7.19 -11.36 -7.71
N GLY A 202 -6.01 -11.90 -8.06
CA GLY A 202 -5.53 -13.18 -7.57
C GLY A 202 -5.48 -13.22 -6.06
N SER A 203 -5.00 -12.16 -5.40
CA SER A 203 -5.01 -12.06 -3.94
C SER A 203 -6.43 -11.99 -3.38
N ALA A 204 -7.34 -11.22 -3.99
CA ALA A 204 -8.74 -11.14 -3.55
C ALA A 204 -9.44 -12.51 -3.61
N VAL A 205 -9.23 -13.26 -4.69
CA VAL A 205 -9.77 -14.63 -4.84
C VAL A 205 -9.04 -15.60 -3.91
N ALA A 206 -7.73 -15.46 -3.77
CA ALA A 206 -6.91 -16.28 -2.88
C ALA A 206 -7.16 -15.99 -1.40
N TYR A 207 -8.00 -15.02 -1.00
CA TYR A 207 -8.51 -14.89 0.38
C TYR A 207 -9.79 -15.67 0.62
N ILE A 208 -10.61 -15.85 -0.42
CA ILE A 208 -11.82 -16.68 -0.33
C ILE A 208 -11.40 -18.11 0.01
N TRP A 209 -10.32 -18.60 -0.61
CA TRP A 209 -9.81 -19.96 -0.43
C TRP A 209 -9.34 -20.31 1.01
N PRO A 210 -8.45 -19.55 1.66
CA PRO A 210 -8.06 -19.79 3.04
C PRO A 210 -9.18 -19.43 4.01
N ALA A 211 -10.10 -18.51 3.70
CA ALA A 211 -11.30 -18.36 4.51
C ALA A 211 -12.12 -19.66 4.49
N ILE A 212 -12.32 -20.27 3.33
CA ILE A 212 -12.99 -21.58 3.22
C ILE A 212 -12.18 -22.70 3.90
N ILE A 213 -10.87 -22.80 3.65
CA ILE A 213 -10.05 -23.92 4.15
C ILE A 213 -9.65 -23.78 5.62
N VAL A 214 -9.35 -22.58 6.09
CA VAL A 214 -8.89 -22.35 7.47
C VAL A 214 -10.07 -22.20 8.41
N VAL A 215 -11.18 -21.63 7.94
CA VAL A 215 -12.35 -21.34 8.80
C VAL A 215 -13.35 -22.50 8.78
N MET A 216 -13.56 -23.16 7.63
CA MET A 216 -14.55 -24.25 7.48
C MET A 216 -13.95 -25.66 7.48
N ARG A 217 -12.65 -25.82 7.73
CA ARG A 217 -12.07 -27.17 7.85
C ARG A 217 -11.19 -27.28 9.08
N PRO A 218 -11.13 -28.47 9.71
CA PRO A 218 -10.14 -28.74 10.72
C PRO A 218 -8.74 -28.51 10.16
N ALA A 219 -7.80 -28.17 11.05
CA ALA A 219 -6.41 -27.91 10.69
C ALA A 219 -5.87 -29.05 9.83
N SER A 220 -5.46 -28.72 8.60
CA SER A 220 -5.01 -29.69 7.62
C SER A 220 -3.68 -29.26 7.01
N TRP A 221 -2.87 -30.25 6.64
CA TRP A 221 -1.61 -30.04 5.92
C TRP A 221 -1.81 -29.21 4.64
N GLY A 222 -2.94 -29.41 3.93
CA GLY A 222 -3.28 -28.65 2.73
C GLY A 222 -3.46 -27.15 2.99
N GLY A 223 -4.17 -26.80 4.09
CA GLY A 223 -4.31 -25.41 4.51
C GLY A 223 -2.98 -24.77 4.90
N MET A 224 -2.11 -25.51 5.58
CA MET A 224 -0.78 -25.03 5.96
C MET A 224 0.13 -24.77 4.75
N VAL A 225 0.19 -25.71 3.80
CA VAL A 225 0.98 -25.54 2.57
C VAL A 225 0.49 -24.34 1.78
N PHE A 226 -0.83 -24.15 1.71
CA PHE A 226 -1.41 -22.99 1.04
C PHE A 226 -1.02 -21.67 1.73
N LEU A 227 -1.19 -21.55 3.05
CA LEU A 227 -0.80 -20.35 3.80
C LEU A 227 0.71 -20.05 3.66
N LEU A 228 1.55 -21.09 3.68
CA LEU A 228 2.98 -20.96 3.43
C LEU A 228 3.27 -20.44 2.01
N SER A 229 2.50 -20.88 1.01
CA SER A 229 2.62 -20.39 -0.37
C SER A 229 2.24 -18.91 -0.48
N CYS A 230 1.21 -18.46 0.25
CA CYS A 230 0.85 -17.05 0.32
C CYS A 230 1.97 -16.22 0.96
N PHE A 231 2.52 -16.69 2.09
CA PHE A 231 3.68 -16.05 2.71
C PHE A 231 4.87 -15.96 1.75
N ALA A 232 5.21 -17.06 1.06
CA ALA A 232 6.29 -17.07 0.07
C ALA A 232 6.03 -16.08 -1.09
N ALA A 233 4.80 -15.98 -1.59
CA ALA A 233 4.45 -15.03 -2.64
C ALA A 233 4.68 -13.57 -2.19
N VAL A 234 4.40 -13.25 -0.93
CA VAL A 234 4.64 -11.92 -0.35
C VAL A 234 6.14 -11.64 -0.23
N VAL A 235 6.91 -12.63 0.24
CA VAL A 235 8.38 -12.54 0.30
C VAL A 235 8.97 -12.30 -1.09
N VAL A 236 8.50 -13.03 -2.11
CA VAL A 236 8.89 -12.79 -3.50
C VAL A 236 8.55 -11.37 -3.94
N CYS A 237 7.35 -10.86 -3.61
CA CYS A 237 6.98 -9.48 -3.91
C CYS A 237 7.93 -8.47 -3.25
N ILE A 238 8.32 -8.68 -1.98
CA ILE A 238 9.29 -7.83 -1.28
C ILE A 238 10.63 -7.82 -2.02
N VAL A 239 11.14 -9.00 -2.39
CA VAL A 239 12.43 -9.14 -3.09
C VAL A 239 12.40 -8.44 -4.45
N VAL A 240 11.35 -8.66 -5.24
CA VAL A 240 11.18 -8.01 -6.55
C VAL A 240 11.08 -6.49 -6.40
N LEU A 241 10.29 -6.00 -5.45
CA LEU A 241 10.16 -4.58 -5.17
C LEU A 241 11.50 -3.96 -4.73
N GLY A 242 12.25 -4.64 -3.88
CA GLY A 242 13.59 -4.23 -3.46
C GLY A 242 14.58 -4.18 -4.62
N ALA A 243 14.60 -5.21 -5.48
CA ALA A 243 15.46 -5.26 -6.66
C ALA A 243 15.12 -4.16 -7.67
N VAL A 244 13.82 -3.93 -7.94
CA VAL A 244 13.36 -2.84 -8.82
C VAL A 244 13.78 -1.48 -8.26
N GLN A 245 13.73 -1.29 -6.94
CA GLN A 245 14.14 -0.03 -6.33
C GLN A 245 15.64 0.20 -6.36
N ARG A 246 16.45 -0.85 -6.13
CA ARG A 246 17.91 -0.78 -6.24
C ARG A 246 18.37 -0.41 -7.65
N ASN A 247 17.67 -0.90 -8.67
CA ASN A 247 18.00 -0.69 -10.08
C ASN A 247 17.42 0.60 -10.66
N ARG A 248 16.69 1.42 -9.88
CA ARG A 248 16.23 2.72 -10.38
C ARG A 248 17.43 3.64 -10.56
N PRO A 249 17.68 4.16 -11.77
CA PRO A 249 18.75 5.14 -11.96
C PRO A 249 18.47 6.32 -11.04
N GLY A 250 19.43 6.61 -10.17
CA GLY A 250 19.32 7.69 -9.21
C GLY A 250 18.96 9.01 -9.91
N PRO A 251 18.25 9.93 -9.24
CA PRO A 251 17.85 11.21 -9.81
C PRO A 251 19.02 12.05 -10.34
N HIS A 252 20.26 11.73 -9.95
CA HIS A 252 21.47 12.39 -10.41
C HIS A 252 21.99 11.92 -11.78
N GLY A 253 21.47 10.83 -12.35
CA GLY A 253 21.96 10.27 -13.63
C GLY A 253 21.41 10.95 -14.90
N ARG A 254 20.35 11.78 -14.80
CA ARG A 254 19.71 12.39 -15.98
C ARG A 254 20.11 13.85 -16.26
N GLY A 255 21.01 14.43 -15.46
CA GLY A 255 21.49 15.80 -15.67
C GLY A 255 22.54 15.97 -16.78
N GLY A 256 23.15 14.89 -17.27
CA GLY A 256 24.33 14.98 -18.14
C GLY A 256 24.10 14.99 -19.66
N ALA A 257 22.95 14.54 -20.16
CA ALA A 257 22.79 14.21 -21.59
C ALA A 257 22.02 15.24 -22.43
N HIS A 258 21.53 16.34 -21.84
CA HIS A 258 20.88 17.44 -22.58
C HIS A 258 21.62 18.78 -22.53
N GLY A 259 22.87 18.75 -22.06
CA GLY A 259 23.87 19.77 -22.39
C GLY A 259 24.41 19.61 -23.82
N ARG A 260 23.58 19.20 -24.79
CA ARG A 260 23.89 19.48 -26.20
C ARG A 260 23.76 20.98 -26.35
N SER A 261 24.90 21.64 -26.19
CA SER A 261 25.27 22.90 -26.81
C SER A 261 24.29 23.24 -27.95
N VAL A 262 23.32 24.11 -27.65
CA VAL A 262 22.70 24.90 -28.70
C VAL A 262 23.88 25.58 -29.40
N PRO A 263 24.15 25.30 -30.68
CA PRO A 263 25.25 25.93 -31.37
C PRO A 263 24.97 27.42 -31.32
N ARG A 264 25.82 28.12 -30.57
CA ARG A 264 25.81 29.57 -30.44
C ARG A 264 26.09 30.10 -31.84
N ARG A 265 25.04 30.37 -32.62
CA ARG A 265 25.13 31.05 -33.91
C ARG A 265 25.94 32.32 -33.65
N ARG A 266 27.17 32.37 -34.17
CA ARG A 266 27.93 33.62 -34.24
C ARG A 266 27.11 34.57 -35.11
N PRO A 267 26.80 35.79 -34.65
CA PRO A 267 26.27 36.80 -35.54
C PRO A 267 27.36 37.13 -36.56
N ASP A 268 27.07 36.89 -37.83
CA ASP A 268 27.89 37.34 -38.95
C ASP A 268 27.94 38.86 -38.91
N VAL A 269 29.11 39.40 -38.58
CA VAL A 269 29.45 40.81 -38.77
C VAL A 269 29.64 41.00 -40.27
N ARG A 270 28.63 41.53 -40.95
CA ARG A 270 28.80 42.10 -42.29
C ARG A 270 29.53 43.44 -42.16
N ARG A 271 30.53 43.59 -43.01
CA ARG A 271 31.43 44.74 -43.16
C ARG A 271 30.69 46.05 -43.41
#